data_AF-A0A3N7F109-F1
#
_entry.id   AF-A0A3N7F109-F1
#
_cell.length_a   1.000
_cell.length_b   1.000
_cell.length_c   1.000
_cell.angle_alpha   90.00
_cell.angle_beta   90.00
_cell.angle_gamma   90.00
#
_symmetry.space_group_name_H-M   'P 1'
#
loop_
_entity.id
_entity.type
_entity.pdbx_description
1 polymer ?
#
loop_
_entity_poly.entity_id
_entity_poly.type
_entity_poly.pdbx_seq_one_letter_code
_entity_poly.pdbx_strand_id
1 'polypeptide(L)'
;MFDFLRKRGSEETPSNPLKIAEPVEGLNSIDIPENVFIENESDFSVKNDETSVKRGENNIELLFDFLDRNHETKGYDDALMNPDVKHMEQNVDALKNELERTIRRVKTFYEDFNKEIDFHIESRGRSGMVDVVDELKMKKSIAESHVQKVLEIETEHRNNTGDSQGMTLSYIRGFMNGLSAITHHSILRRF
;
A
#
# COMPACT_ATOMS: atom_id res chain seq x y z
N MET A 1 -14.19 -24.24 83.38
CA MET A 1 -14.59 -22.81 83.20
C MET A 1 -14.36 -22.48 81.74
N PHE A 2 -15.35 -21.89 81.06
CA PHE A 2 -15.21 -21.31 79.71
C PHE A 2 -14.37 -20.00 79.81
N ASP A 3 -13.71 -19.41 78.80
CA ASP A 3 -13.45 -19.72 77.37
C ASP A 3 -12.15 -18.92 76.95
N PHE A 4 -11.69 -18.62 75.72
CA PHE A 4 -12.18 -18.72 74.33
C PHE A 4 -11.01 -18.62 73.29
N LEU A 5 -11.31 -18.77 71.99
CA LEU A 5 -10.59 -18.25 70.79
C LEU A 5 -9.18 -18.82 70.41
N ARG A 6 -8.67 -18.70 69.16
CA ARG A 6 -9.19 -19.04 67.80
C ARG A 6 -8.21 -18.58 66.68
N LYS A 7 -7.97 -19.45 65.67
CA LYS A 7 -7.28 -19.20 64.37
C LYS A 7 -5.75 -18.88 64.49
N ARG A 8 -4.91 -19.07 63.47
CA ARG A 8 -5.08 -19.53 62.06
C ARG A 8 -3.81 -20.28 61.62
N GLY A 9 -3.94 -21.44 60.97
CA GLY A 9 -2.81 -22.17 60.35
C GLY A 9 -2.61 -21.85 58.87
N SER A 10 -1.48 -22.29 58.31
CA SER A 10 -1.04 -22.05 56.93
C SER A 10 -0.66 -23.33 56.17
N GLU A 11 -0.90 -23.27 54.86
CA GLU A 11 -0.11 -23.89 53.77
C GLU A 11 -0.06 -25.40 53.50
N GLU A 12 0.25 -25.64 52.22
CA GLU A 12 0.67 -26.84 51.48
C GLU A 12 -0.29 -28.04 51.23
N THR A 13 -0.25 -28.48 49.97
CA THR A 13 -0.93 -29.63 49.38
C THR A 13 0.03 -30.82 49.27
N PRO A 14 -0.46 -32.06 49.04
CA PRO A 14 -0.24 -32.62 47.70
C PRO A 14 -1.26 -33.68 47.23
N SER A 15 -1.06 -34.12 45.98
CA SER A 15 -1.39 -35.45 45.41
C SER A 15 -2.87 -35.84 45.21
N ASN A 16 -3.21 -36.06 43.93
CA ASN A 16 -4.45 -36.68 43.46
C ASN A 16 -4.20 -38.17 43.12
N PRO A 17 -5.04 -39.12 43.59
CA PRO A 17 -5.09 -40.49 43.08
C PRO A 17 -6.37 -40.76 42.27
N LEU A 18 -6.21 -41.25 41.05
CA LEU A 18 -7.30 -41.77 40.23
C LEU A 18 -8.06 -42.89 40.96
N LYS A 19 -9.40 -42.80 41.00
CA LYS A 19 -10.30 -43.93 41.26
C LYS A 19 -11.38 -43.97 40.19
N ILE A 20 -11.52 -45.15 39.58
CA ILE A 20 -12.60 -45.47 38.63
C ILE A 20 -13.89 -45.64 39.44
N ALA A 21 -15.01 -45.16 38.89
CA ALA A 21 -16.35 -45.38 39.41
C ALA A 21 -17.26 -45.87 38.27
N GLU A 22 -18.14 -46.81 38.59
CA GLU A 22 -19.08 -47.46 37.66
C GLU A 22 -20.33 -46.60 37.39
N PRO A 23 -21.15 -46.92 36.36
CA PRO A 23 -21.89 -45.90 35.62
C PRO A 23 -23.13 -45.37 36.33
N VAL A 24 -23.44 -44.11 36.05
CA VAL A 24 -24.72 -43.47 36.35
C VAL A 24 -25.54 -43.40 35.08
N GLU A 25 -26.52 -44.28 34.93
CA GLU A 25 -27.55 -44.16 33.89
C GLU A 25 -28.40 -42.90 34.14
N GLY A 26 -28.87 -42.24 33.07
CA GLY A 26 -29.78 -41.09 33.18
C GLY A 26 -29.33 -39.77 32.54
N LEU A 27 -28.22 -39.75 31.79
CA LEU A 27 -28.01 -38.68 30.80
C LEU A 27 -28.87 -38.95 29.58
N ASN A 28 -30.07 -38.36 29.55
CA ASN A 28 -30.79 -38.15 28.30
C ASN A 28 -29.88 -37.36 27.37
N SER A 29 -29.63 -37.86 26.15
CA SER A 29 -29.01 -37.06 25.11
C SER A 29 -29.93 -35.87 24.82
N ILE A 30 -29.41 -34.66 25.06
CA ILE A 30 -30.02 -33.47 24.48
C ILE A 30 -29.66 -33.54 22.99
N ASP A 31 -30.59 -34.07 22.19
CA ASP A 31 -30.47 -34.01 20.73
C ASP A 31 -30.49 -32.54 20.33
N ILE A 32 -29.30 -31.99 20.11
CA ILE A 32 -29.11 -30.67 19.54
C ILE A 32 -29.54 -30.79 18.06
N PRO A 33 -30.65 -30.15 17.64
CA PRO A 33 -31.13 -30.34 16.29
C PRO A 33 -30.14 -29.74 15.28
N GLU A 34 -30.05 -30.38 14.11
CA GLU A 34 -29.05 -30.08 13.07
C GLU A 34 -29.03 -28.60 12.64
N ASN A 35 -30.17 -27.91 12.75
CA ASN A 35 -30.29 -26.48 12.46
C ASN A 35 -29.55 -25.54 13.44
N VAL A 36 -29.00 -26.05 14.55
CA VAL A 36 -28.08 -25.32 15.44
C VAL A 36 -26.64 -25.32 14.91
N PHE A 37 -26.30 -26.25 14.03
CA PHE A 37 -24.97 -26.36 13.39
C PHE A 37 -24.91 -25.68 12.01
N ILE A 38 -25.86 -24.80 11.69
CA ILE A 38 -25.81 -23.98 10.47
C ILE A 38 -24.79 -22.86 10.69
N GLU A 39 -23.56 -23.10 10.25
CA GLU A 39 -22.58 -22.03 10.04
C GLU A 39 -23.06 -21.15 8.87
N ASN A 40 -23.61 -19.97 9.20
CA ASN A 40 -23.89 -18.95 8.20
C ASN A 40 -22.54 -18.41 7.66
N GLU A 41 -22.13 -18.89 6.48
CA GLU A 41 -20.87 -18.48 5.82
C GLU A 41 -20.75 -16.96 5.52
N SER A 42 -21.82 -16.18 5.74
CA SER A 42 -21.83 -14.72 5.55
C SER A 42 -21.01 -13.93 6.57
N ASP A 43 -20.90 -14.42 7.81
CA ASP A 43 -20.58 -13.57 8.96
C ASP A 43 -19.09 -13.54 9.34
N PHE A 44 -18.26 -14.40 8.73
CA PHE A 44 -16.79 -14.36 8.83
C PHE A 44 -16.10 -13.57 7.70
N SER A 45 -16.82 -12.63 7.07
CA SER A 45 -16.23 -11.62 6.19
C SER A 45 -15.40 -10.59 6.99
N VAL A 46 -14.20 -11.00 7.40
CA VAL A 46 -13.23 -10.14 8.11
C VAL A 46 -12.81 -8.98 7.21
N LYS A 47 -13.42 -7.80 7.42
CA LYS A 47 -13.15 -6.57 6.64
C LYS A 47 -11.80 -5.93 6.98
N ASN A 48 -10.70 -6.61 6.64
CA ASN A 48 -9.33 -6.13 6.82
C ASN A 48 -8.51 -6.02 5.52
N ASP A 49 -9.12 -6.16 4.33
CA ASP A 49 -8.41 -6.17 3.04
C ASP A 49 -8.68 -4.98 2.10
N GLU A 50 -9.57 -4.03 2.44
CA GLU A 50 -9.73 -2.80 1.64
C GLU A 50 -8.57 -1.78 1.81
N THR A 51 -7.71 -2.00 2.81
CA THR A 51 -6.52 -1.19 3.12
C THR A 51 -5.21 -1.84 2.68
N SER A 52 -5.17 -3.16 2.50
CA SER A 52 -3.98 -3.89 2.04
C SER A 52 -3.72 -3.66 0.55
N VAL A 53 -4.74 -3.81 -0.29
CA VAL A 53 -4.63 -3.70 -1.76
C VAL A 53 -4.11 -2.31 -2.19
N LYS A 54 -4.63 -1.23 -1.56
CA LYS A 54 -4.24 0.17 -1.84
C LYS A 54 -2.78 0.51 -1.49
N ARG A 55 -2.09 -0.34 -0.71
CA ARG A 55 -0.65 -0.19 -0.44
C ARG A 55 0.22 -0.63 -1.62
N GLY A 56 -0.26 -1.52 -2.50
CA GLY A 56 0.44 -1.82 -3.75
C GLY A 56 0.46 -0.63 -4.70
N GLU A 57 -0.70 0.03 -4.87
CA GLU A 57 -0.94 1.07 -5.87
C GLU A 57 -0.09 2.36 -5.73
N ASN A 58 0.59 2.57 -4.59
CA ASN A 58 1.31 3.82 -4.28
C ASN A 58 2.81 3.60 -4.00
N ASN A 59 3.35 2.44 -4.40
CA ASN A 59 4.77 2.11 -4.28
C ASN A 59 5.65 2.88 -5.31
N ILE A 60 6.94 2.55 -5.40
CA ILE A 60 7.85 3.17 -6.38
C ILE A 60 7.55 2.78 -7.85
N GLU A 61 6.88 1.65 -8.10
CA GLU A 61 6.55 1.18 -9.44
C GLU A 61 5.55 2.14 -10.11
N LEU A 62 4.58 2.69 -9.36
CA LEU A 62 3.69 3.78 -9.81
C LEU A 62 4.46 4.96 -10.43
N LEU A 63 5.65 5.28 -9.92
CA LEU A 63 6.46 6.40 -10.40
C LEU A 63 7.19 6.05 -11.70
N PHE A 64 7.71 4.84 -11.85
CA PHE A 64 8.29 4.35 -13.11
C PHE A 64 7.21 4.17 -14.19
N ASP A 65 6.08 3.54 -13.85
CA ASP A 65 4.86 3.43 -14.67
C ASP A 65 4.27 4.80 -15.07
N PHE A 66 4.69 5.89 -14.44
CA PHE A 66 4.35 7.26 -14.83
C PHE A 66 5.40 7.88 -15.75
N LEU A 67 6.70 7.68 -15.48
CA LEU A 67 7.80 8.21 -16.28
C LEU A 67 7.90 7.55 -17.67
N ASP A 68 7.66 6.25 -17.76
CA ASP A 68 7.72 5.46 -19.01
C ASP A 68 6.57 5.76 -20.00
N ARG A 69 5.65 6.67 -19.66
CA ARG A 69 4.48 7.00 -20.49
C ARG A 69 4.89 7.81 -21.71
N ASN A 70 4.64 7.24 -22.88
CA ASN A 70 4.72 7.97 -24.14
C ASN A 70 3.45 8.83 -24.34
N HIS A 71 3.61 10.16 -24.35
CA HIS A 71 2.54 11.12 -24.58
C HIS A 71 2.49 11.67 -26.02
N GLU A 72 3.25 11.09 -26.95
CA GLU A 72 3.33 11.55 -28.35
C GLU A 72 1.98 11.51 -29.07
N THR A 73 1.15 10.47 -28.88
CA THR A 73 -0.21 10.42 -29.43
C THR A 73 -1.09 11.54 -28.87
N LYS A 74 -1.04 11.77 -27.55
CA LYS A 74 -1.82 12.85 -26.91
C LYS A 74 -1.42 14.22 -27.47
N GLY A 75 -0.11 14.50 -27.58
CA GLY A 75 0.37 15.75 -28.14
C GLY A 75 -0.07 15.97 -29.59
N TYR A 76 -0.06 14.90 -30.40
CA TYR A 76 -0.53 14.93 -31.77
C TYR A 76 -2.02 15.29 -31.86
N ASP A 77 -2.86 14.60 -31.07
CA ASP A 77 -4.31 14.86 -31.03
C ASP A 77 -4.64 16.26 -30.48
N ASP A 78 -3.95 16.70 -29.42
CA ASP A 78 -4.09 18.04 -28.84
C ASP A 78 -3.73 19.16 -29.85
N ALA A 79 -2.75 18.93 -30.73
CA ALA A 79 -2.41 19.85 -31.81
C ALA A 79 -3.47 19.88 -32.93
N LEU A 80 -4.07 18.74 -33.27
CA LEU A 80 -5.18 18.69 -34.23
C LEU A 80 -6.43 19.41 -33.73
N MET A 81 -6.66 19.42 -32.42
CA MET A 81 -7.79 20.12 -31.79
C MET A 81 -7.51 21.62 -31.55
N ASN A 82 -6.31 21.98 -31.11
CA ASN A 82 -5.93 23.35 -30.83
C ASN A 82 -4.41 23.58 -31.05
N PRO A 83 -4.01 24.07 -32.25
CA PRO A 83 -2.60 24.23 -32.65
C PRO A 83 -1.89 25.47 -32.05
N ASP A 84 -2.35 26.02 -30.93
CA ASP A 84 -1.69 27.12 -30.21
C ASP A 84 -0.50 26.60 -29.38
N VAL A 85 0.67 27.23 -29.50
CA VAL A 85 1.85 26.95 -28.68
C VAL A 85 1.53 27.10 -27.19
N LYS A 86 0.68 28.07 -26.81
CA LYS A 86 0.25 28.26 -25.43
C LYS A 86 -0.56 27.07 -24.89
N HIS A 87 -1.33 26.40 -25.73
CA HIS A 87 -2.06 25.18 -25.36
C HIS A 87 -1.09 24.01 -25.11
N MET A 88 -0.06 23.88 -25.96
CA MET A 88 1.04 22.93 -25.72
C MET A 88 1.76 23.20 -24.39
N GLU A 89 2.12 24.45 -24.11
CA GLU A 89 2.79 24.85 -22.86
C GLU A 89 1.94 24.52 -21.63
N GLN A 90 0.64 24.86 -21.66
CA GLN A 90 -0.29 24.56 -20.57
C GLN A 90 -0.44 23.04 -20.31
N ASN A 91 -0.44 22.21 -21.35
CA ASN A 91 -0.49 20.76 -21.21
C ASN A 91 0.85 20.16 -20.75
N VAL A 92 1.99 20.76 -21.10
CA VAL A 92 3.31 20.40 -20.54
C VAL A 92 3.34 20.69 -19.04
N ASP A 93 2.90 21.86 -18.60
CA ASP A 93 2.83 22.19 -17.19
C ASP A 93 1.83 21.31 -16.45
N ALA A 94 0.70 20.92 -17.07
CA ALA A 94 -0.23 19.95 -16.49
C ALA A 94 0.45 18.59 -16.25
N LEU A 95 1.23 18.07 -17.20
CA LEU A 95 1.99 16.82 -17.05
C LEU A 95 3.04 16.90 -15.93
N LYS A 96 3.78 18.03 -15.82
CA LYS A 96 4.71 18.26 -14.69
C LYS A 96 3.98 18.25 -13.34
N ASN A 97 2.83 18.92 -13.26
CA ASN A 97 1.99 18.91 -12.06
C ASN A 97 1.37 17.53 -11.77
N GLU A 98 1.22 16.63 -12.74
CA GLU A 98 0.83 15.22 -12.53
C GLU A 98 1.99 14.38 -11.99
N LEU A 99 3.20 14.57 -12.50
CA LEU A 99 4.41 13.95 -11.97
C LEU A 99 4.65 14.35 -10.50
N GLU A 100 4.60 15.64 -10.19
CA GLU A 100 4.79 16.12 -8.81
C GLU A 100 3.74 15.55 -7.85
N ARG A 101 2.47 15.47 -8.26
CA ARG A 101 1.40 14.82 -7.49
C ARG A 101 1.66 13.34 -7.28
N THR A 102 2.22 12.64 -8.27
CA THR A 102 2.59 11.22 -8.17
C THR A 102 3.74 11.02 -7.19
N ILE A 103 4.83 11.79 -7.31
CA ILE A 103 5.97 11.77 -6.38
C ILE A 103 5.51 11.99 -4.94
N ARG A 104 4.64 12.99 -4.69
CA ARG A 104 4.11 13.28 -3.35
C ARG A 104 3.35 12.09 -2.75
N ARG A 105 2.53 11.36 -3.54
CA ARG A 105 1.83 10.14 -3.07
C ARG A 105 2.80 9.05 -2.64
N VAL A 106 3.81 8.76 -3.47
CA VAL A 106 4.81 7.71 -3.20
C VAL A 106 5.65 8.05 -1.96
N LYS A 107 5.97 9.34 -1.75
CA LYS A 107 6.62 9.80 -0.50
C LYS A 107 5.75 9.56 0.72
N THR A 108 4.49 10.00 0.72
CA THR A 108 3.56 9.76 1.84
C THR A 108 3.38 8.27 2.13
N PHE A 109 3.28 7.43 1.09
CA PHE A 109 3.21 5.97 1.24
C PHE A 109 4.43 5.41 2.01
N TYR A 110 5.66 5.75 1.60
CA TYR A 110 6.85 5.27 2.30
C TYR A 110 7.06 5.92 3.68
N GLU A 111 6.65 7.17 3.88
CA GLU A 111 6.64 7.82 5.19
C GLU A 111 5.75 7.06 6.19
N ASP A 112 4.54 6.66 5.78
CA ASP A 112 3.62 5.91 6.63
C ASP A 112 4.05 4.44 6.82
N PHE A 113 4.54 3.79 5.77
CA PHE A 113 5.14 2.45 5.85
C PHE A 113 6.31 2.39 6.85
N ASN A 114 7.21 3.38 6.83
CA ASN A 114 8.34 3.41 7.75
C ASN A 114 7.93 3.60 9.22
N LYS A 115 6.90 4.42 9.50
CA LYS A 115 6.33 4.58 10.86
C LYS A 115 5.75 3.26 11.38
N GLU A 116 5.03 2.54 10.52
CA GLU A 116 4.44 1.23 10.83
C GLU A 116 5.50 0.15 11.05
N ILE A 117 6.54 0.12 10.20
CA ILE A 117 7.59 -0.89 10.31
C ILE A 117 8.45 -0.69 11.57
N ASP A 118 8.74 0.55 11.97
CA ASP A 118 9.43 0.85 13.21
C ASP A 118 8.62 0.44 14.45
N PHE A 119 7.31 0.74 14.48
CA PHE A 119 6.41 0.26 15.52
C PHE A 119 6.40 -1.28 15.63
N HIS A 120 6.42 -1.98 14.50
CA HIS A 120 6.51 -3.45 14.49
C HIS A 120 7.88 -3.97 14.93
N ILE A 121 8.99 -3.33 14.53
CA ILE A 121 10.35 -3.65 15.02
C ILE A 121 10.41 -3.53 16.56
N GLU A 122 9.92 -2.42 17.13
CA GLU A 122 9.89 -2.21 18.58
C GLU A 122 8.94 -3.18 19.31
N SER A 123 7.79 -3.51 18.71
CA SER A 123 6.83 -4.45 19.28
C SER A 123 7.40 -5.87 19.32
N ARG A 124 7.93 -6.35 18.20
CA ARG A 124 8.47 -7.72 18.05
C ARG A 124 9.79 -7.90 18.80
N GLY A 125 10.62 -6.85 18.88
CA GLY A 125 11.84 -6.84 19.69
C GLY A 125 11.56 -7.00 21.18
N ARG A 126 10.55 -6.32 21.72
CA ARG A 126 10.11 -6.50 23.12
C ARG A 126 9.52 -7.88 23.41
N SER A 127 9.01 -8.57 22.39
CA SER A 127 8.56 -9.97 22.48
C SER A 127 9.67 -11.01 22.23
N GLY A 128 10.93 -10.59 21.99
CA GLY A 128 12.04 -11.50 21.73
C GLY A 128 12.01 -12.20 20.36
N MET A 129 11.20 -11.72 19.42
CA MET A 129 11.01 -12.36 18.10
C MET A 129 12.12 -11.92 17.11
N VAL A 130 13.36 -12.36 17.37
CA VAL A 130 14.58 -11.87 16.70
C VAL A 130 14.51 -12.00 15.17
N ASP A 131 14.17 -13.18 14.64
CA ASP A 131 14.16 -13.43 13.20
C ASP A 131 13.20 -12.49 12.46
N VAL A 132 12.02 -12.25 13.03
CA VAL A 132 11.00 -11.33 12.50
C VAL A 132 11.46 -9.88 12.59
N VAL A 133 12.19 -9.51 13.65
CA VAL A 133 12.79 -8.17 13.78
C VAL A 133 13.83 -7.93 12.68
N ASP A 134 14.65 -8.92 12.36
CA ASP A 134 15.69 -8.77 11.33
C ASP A 134 15.11 -8.82 9.90
N GLU A 135 14.03 -9.59 9.67
CA GLU A 135 13.23 -9.50 8.44
C GLU A 135 12.61 -8.10 8.25
N LEU A 136 12.05 -7.52 9.33
CA LEU A 136 11.47 -6.17 9.29
C LEU A 136 12.55 -5.09 9.06
N LYS A 137 13.75 -5.21 9.65
CA LYS A 137 14.89 -4.33 9.34
C LYS A 137 15.30 -4.42 7.87
N MET A 138 15.36 -5.62 7.29
CA MET A 138 15.67 -5.80 5.87
C MET A 138 14.62 -5.10 5.00
N LYS A 139 13.33 -5.30 5.28
CA LYS A 139 12.22 -4.62 4.59
C LYS A 139 12.28 -3.10 4.73
N LYS A 140 12.68 -2.58 5.90
CA LYS A 140 12.90 -1.14 6.11
C LYS A 140 14.03 -0.62 5.21
N SER A 141 15.18 -1.30 5.19
CA SER A 141 16.33 -0.89 4.37
C SER A 141 16.00 -0.85 2.87
N ILE A 142 15.16 -1.76 2.38
CA ILE A 142 14.64 -1.72 1.00
C ILE A 142 13.76 -0.48 0.78
N ALA A 143 12.84 -0.18 1.71
CA ALA A 143 11.99 1.01 1.63
C ALA A 143 12.79 2.32 1.72
N GLU A 144 13.83 2.39 2.56
CA GLU A 144 14.76 3.52 2.63
C GLU A 144 15.51 3.72 1.30
N SER A 145 15.94 2.63 0.64
CA SER A 145 16.51 2.69 -0.71
C SER A 145 15.51 3.20 -1.75
N HIS A 146 14.23 2.84 -1.63
CA HIS A 146 13.18 3.33 -2.53
C HIS A 146 12.89 4.82 -2.29
N VAL A 147 12.83 5.28 -1.04
CA VAL A 147 12.73 6.71 -0.70
C VAL A 147 13.88 7.51 -1.31
N GLN A 148 15.12 7.00 -1.25
CA GLN A 148 16.27 7.69 -1.82
C GLN A 148 16.14 7.90 -3.33
N LYS A 149 15.66 6.89 -4.08
CA LYS A 149 15.36 7.02 -5.53
C LYS A 149 14.24 8.01 -5.82
N VAL A 150 13.19 8.04 -4.99
CA VAL A 150 12.08 9.00 -5.15
C VAL A 150 12.55 10.44 -4.92
N LEU A 151 13.46 10.67 -3.97
CA LEU A 151 14.08 11.98 -3.72
C LEU A 151 15.06 12.40 -4.84
N GLU A 152 15.72 11.44 -5.48
CA GLU A 152 16.55 11.63 -6.67
C GLU A 152 15.69 12.11 -7.85
N ILE A 153 14.65 11.35 -8.22
CA ILE A 153 13.67 11.69 -9.27
C ILE A 153 13.00 13.04 -8.99
N GLU A 154 12.64 13.34 -7.74
CA GLU A 154 12.08 14.66 -7.36
C GLU A 154 13.08 15.79 -7.58
N THR A 155 14.37 15.55 -7.35
CA THR A 155 15.43 16.55 -7.53
C THR A 155 15.75 16.76 -9.00
N GLU A 156 15.81 15.70 -9.80
CA GLU A 156 15.90 15.80 -11.26
C GLU A 156 14.71 16.55 -11.85
N HIS A 157 13.48 16.20 -11.42
CA HIS A 157 12.27 16.87 -11.88
C HIS A 157 12.26 18.38 -11.56
N ARG A 158 12.63 18.77 -10.33
CA ARG A 158 12.78 20.19 -9.96
C ARG A 158 13.84 20.91 -10.80
N ASN A 159 14.93 20.22 -11.14
CA ASN A 159 15.98 20.75 -12.02
C ASN A 159 15.61 20.73 -13.51
N ASN A 160 14.47 20.14 -13.88
CA ASN A 160 14.07 19.83 -15.26
C ASN A 160 15.12 18.97 -15.99
N THR A 161 15.67 17.95 -15.32
CA THR A 161 16.64 16.98 -15.85
C THR A 161 16.13 15.54 -15.70
N GLY A 162 16.96 14.56 -16.10
CA GLY A 162 16.69 13.14 -15.92
C GLY A 162 15.48 12.62 -16.70
N ASP A 163 14.99 11.45 -16.31
CA ASP A 163 13.93 10.73 -17.04
C ASP A 163 12.60 11.51 -17.08
N SER A 164 12.41 12.46 -16.15
CA SER A 164 11.28 13.40 -16.15
C SER A 164 11.16 14.26 -17.41
N GLN A 165 12.27 14.44 -18.15
CA GLN A 165 12.25 15.08 -19.46
C GLN A 165 11.58 14.21 -20.54
N GLY A 166 11.72 12.88 -20.48
CA GLY A 166 11.27 11.96 -21.54
C GLY A 166 9.78 12.08 -21.82
N MET A 167 8.97 12.03 -20.75
CA MET A 167 7.54 12.30 -20.77
C MET A 167 7.21 13.64 -21.48
N THR A 168 7.85 14.73 -21.05
CA THR A 168 7.63 16.09 -21.60
C THR A 168 8.01 16.19 -23.08
N LEU A 169 9.16 15.64 -23.46
CA LEU A 169 9.67 15.66 -24.83
C LEU A 169 8.82 14.81 -25.77
N SER A 170 8.25 13.69 -25.30
CA SER A 170 7.33 12.87 -26.10
C SER A 170 6.06 13.64 -26.46
N TYR A 171 5.45 14.35 -25.50
CA TYR A 171 4.28 15.19 -25.73
C TYR A 171 4.58 16.32 -26.74
N ILE A 172 5.69 17.05 -26.55
CA ILE A 172 6.09 18.15 -27.45
C ILE A 172 6.36 17.63 -28.87
N ARG A 173 7.02 16.48 -29.03
CA ARG A 173 7.24 15.85 -30.34
C ARG A 173 5.90 15.54 -31.03
N GLY A 174 4.95 14.97 -30.29
CA GLY A 174 3.59 14.71 -30.76
C GLY A 174 2.92 15.97 -31.29
N PHE A 175 2.95 17.04 -30.50
CA PHE A 175 2.35 18.32 -30.88
C PHE A 175 2.95 18.89 -32.17
N MET A 176 4.29 18.86 -32.30
CA MET A 176 4.98 19.30 -33.51
C MET A 176 4.65 18.42 -34.73
N ASN A 177 4.49 17.11 -34.54
CA ASN A 177 4.03 16.20 -35.58
C ASN A 177 2.60 16.52 -36.04
N GLY A 178 1.71 16.92 -35.12
CA GLY A 178 0.35 17.37 -35.42
C GLY A 178 0.32 18.69 -36.22
N LEU A 179 1.11 19.69 -35.82
CA LEU A 179 1.28 20.94 -36.58
C LEU A 179 1.81 20.69 -38.00
N SER A 180 2.74 19.74 -38.15
CA SER A 180 3.23 19.30 -39.45
C SER A 180 2.12 18.65 -40.30
N ALA A 181 1.33 17.75 -39.73
CA ALA A 181 0.21 17.11 -40.41
C ALA A 181 -0.85 18.11 -40.89
N ILE A 182 -1.21 19.10 -40.06
CA ILE A 182 -2.09 20.22 -40.46
C ILE A 182 -1.50 20.98 -41.64
N THR A 183 -0.21 21.31 -41.60
CA THR A 183 0.49 22.05 -42.66
C THR A 183 0.49 21.28 -43.98
N HIS A 184 0.80 19.98 -43.93
CA HIS A 184 0.76 19.10 -45.09
C HIS A 184 -0.65 18.98 -45.69
N HIS A 185 -1.69 18.85 -44.86
CA HIS A 185 -3.05 18.65 -45.36
C HIS A 185 -3.72 19.95 -45.86
N SER A 186 -3.43 21.09 -45.25
CA SER A 186 -4.11 22.37 -45.54
C SER A 186 -3.41 23.24 -46.59
N ILE A 187 -2.07 23.23 -46.64
CA ILE A 187 -1.27 24.09 -47.53
C ILE A 187 -0.70 23.27 -48.69
N LEU A 188 0.05 22.21 -48.40
CA LEU A 188 0.79 21.46 -49.43
C LEU A 188 -0.09 20.59 -50.35
N ARG A 189 -1.34 20.31 -49.94
CA ARG A 189 -2.36 19.65 -50.78
C ARG A 189 -3.20 20.65 -51.61
N ARG A 190 -2.89 21.95 -51.54
CA ARG A 190 -3.64 23.04 -52.19
C ARG A 190 -2.94 23.62 -53.43
N PHE A 191 -1.79 23.03 -53.78
CA PHE A 191 -0.98 23.26 -54.97
C PHE A 191 -0.76 21.93 -55.71
#